data_AF-A0A086ZHA5-F1
#
_entry.id   AF-A0A086ZHA5-F1
#
_cell.length_a   1.000
_cell.length_b   1.000
_cell.length_c   1.000
_cell.angle_alpha   90.00
_cell.angle_beta   90.00
_cell.angle_gamma   90.00
#
_symmetry.space_group_name_H-M   'P 1'
#
loop_
_entity.id
_entity.type
_entity.pdbx_description
1 polymer ?
#
loop_
_entity_poly.entity_id
_entity_poly.type
_entity_poly.pdbx_seq_one_letter_code
_entity_poly.pdbx_strand_id
1 'polypeptide(L)'
;MHNYGESGQELLTTQTVNLLNAVHEAKGRQNTQLRIRPKLAEPLLHMARIQSTDASNRIEGISTTDKRLVGIVSEKVAPQNRAEEEIAGYRDVLNTIHTPTRRAAVPPPYQHHNNPTKNTCR
;
A
#
# COMPACT_ATOMS: atom_id res chain seq x y z
N MET A 1 32.88 -0.17 6.49
CA MET A 1 31.59 -0.68 7.04
C MET A 1 30.98 0.48 7.82
N HIS A 2 29.86 1.05 7.38
CA HIS A 2 29.24 2.18 8.07
C HIS A 2 28.57 1.69 9.37
N ASN A 3 28.91 2.31 10.50
CA ASN A 3 28.33 2.00 11.79
C ASN A 3 27.05 2.84 11.98
N TYR A 4 25.89 2.22 11.68
CA TYR A 4 24.58 2.86 11.83
C TYR A 4 24.18 3.15 13.29
N GLY A 5 24.93 2.66 14.28
CA GLY A 5 24.64 2.89 15.70
C GLY A 5 25.03 4.29 16.18
N GLU A 6 26.07 4.89 15.60
CA GLU A 6 26.55 6.22 16.01
C GLU A 6 25.78 7.35 15.31
N SER A 7 25.29 7.13 14.08
CA SER A 7 24.47 8.09 13.34
C SER A 7 23.04 8.26 13.89
N GLY A 8 22.59 7.38 14.78
CA GLY A 8 21.26 7.44 15.39
C GLY A 8 21.11 8.52 16.47
N GLN A 9 22.19 8.85 17.19
CA GLN A 9 22.13 9.83 18.28
C GLN A 9 21.89 11.25 17.78
N GLU A 10 22.43 11.58 16.60
CA GLU A 10 22.26 12.90 15.96
C GLU A 10 20.83 13.10 15.43
N LEU A 11 20.09 12.02 15.16
CA LEU A 11 18.71 12.06 14.69
C LEU A 11 17.70 12.30 15.82
N LEU A 12 18.07 12.11 17.10
CA LEU A 12 17.23 12.34 18.28
C LEU A 12 17.12 13.82 18.67
N THR A 13 16.87 14.66 17.67
CA THR A 13 16.56 16.07 17.89
C THR A 13 15.22 16.21 18.62
N THR A 14 15.00 17.34 19.29
CA THR A 14 13.71 17.68 19.92
C THR A 14 12.55 17.56 18.93
N GLN A 15 12.74 17.93 17.66
CA GLN A 15 11.71 17.80 16.63
C GLN A 15 11.36 16.33 16.37
N THR A 16 12.36 15.47 16.21
CA THR A 16 12.15 14.03 16.00
C THR A 16 11.40 13.40 17.17
N VAL A 17 11.81 13.73 18.41
CA VAL A 17 11.14 13.23 19.63
C VAL A 17 9.69 13.72 19.71
N ASN A 18 9.43 14.97 19.35
CA ASN A 18 8.06 15.50 19.33
C ASN A 18 7.18 14.79 18.29
N LEU A 19 7.70 14.52 17.09
CA LEU A 19 7.00 13.75 16.07
C LEU A 19 6.73 12.32 16.54
N LEU A 20 7.72 11.68 17.17
CA LEU A 20 7.58 10.35 17.74
C LEU A 20 6.46 10.33 18.80
N ASN A 21 6.45 11.30 19.71
CA ASN A 21 5.40 11.43 20.73
C ASN A 21 4.01 11.61 20.11
N ALA A 22 3.89 12.46 19.08
CA ALA A 22 2.63 12.65 18.36
C ALA A 22 2.12 11.36 17.69
N VAL A 23 3.02 10.57 17.10
CA VAL A 23 2.70 9.26 16.52
C VAL A 23 2.24 8.28 17.60
N HIS A 24 2.92 8.23 18.76
CA HIS A 24 2.51 7.38 19.87
C HIS A 24 1.13 7.73 20.43
N GLU A 25 0.86 9.02 20.60
CA GLU A 25 -0.44 9.49 21.08
C GLU A 25 -1.56 9.13 20.09
N ALA A 26 -1.33 9.36 18.79
CA ALA A 26 -2.28 8.99 17.74
C ALA A 26 -2.56 7.48 17.72
N LYS A 27 -1.52 6.65 17.85
CA LYS A 27 -1.64 5.19 17.93
C LYS A 27 -2.44 4.75 19.17
N GLY A 28 -2.22 5.40 20.32
CA GLY A 28 -2.99 5.16 21.54
C GLY A 28 -4.48 5.47 21.38
N ARG A 29 -4.81 6.61 20.75
CA ARG A 29 -6.20 6.99 20.43
C ARG A 29 -6.83 6.00 19.44
N GLN A 30 -6.12 5.60 18.40
CA GLN A 30 -6.59 4.60 17.44
C GLN A 30 -6.93 3.27 18.13
N ASN A 31 -6.04 2.74 18.97
CA ASN A 31 -6.29 1.50 19.69
C ASN A 31 -7.53 1.57 20.58
N THR A 32 -7.73 2.70 21.27
CA THR A 32 -8.92 2.92 22.09
C THR A 32 -10.18 2.96 21.23
N GLN A 33 -10.15 3.68 20.10
CA GLN A 33 -11.28 3.78 19.18
C GLN A 33 -11.66 2.44 18.57
N LEU A 34 -10.69 1.61 18.19
CA LEU A 34 -10.92 0.27 17.67
C LEU A 34 -11.52 -0.68 18.73
N ARG A 35 -11.16 -0.51 20.01
CA ARG A 35 -11.80 -1.24 21.11
C ARG A 35 -13.26 -0.83 21.32
N ILE A 36 -13.57 0.46 21.21
CA ILE A 36 -14.92 1.00 21.39
C ILE A 36 -15.82 0.67 20.19
N ARG A 37 -15.27 0.77 18.97
CA ARG A 37 -16.01 0.63 17.71
C ARG A 37 -15.34 -0.40 16.79
N PRO A 38 -15.33 -1.69 17.17
CA PRO A 38 -14.65 -2.72 16.40
C PRO A 38 -15.20 -2.87 14.97
N LYS A 39 -16.49 -2.58 14.77
CA LYS A 39 -17.14 -2.61 13.44
C LYS A 39 -16.57 -1.61 12.44
N LEU A 40 -15.84 -0.57 12.90
CA LEU A 40 -15.21 0.40 12.01
C LEU A 40 -13.82 -0.05 11.52
N ALA A 41 -13.22 -1.08 12.11
CA ALA A 41 -11.88 -1.52 11.76
C ALA A 41 -11.78 -1.97 10.29
N GLU A 42 -12.67 -2.87 9.88
CA GLU A 42 -12.72 -3.40 8.51
C GLU A 42 -12.94 -2.34 7.42
N PRO A 43 -13.97 -1.47 7.48
CA PRO A 43 -14.16 -0.46 6.46
C PRO A 43 -13.01 0.57 6.42
N LEU A 44 -12.43 0.94 7.57
CA LEU A 44 -11.27 1.83 7.60
C LEU A 44 -10.04 1.17 6.96
N LEU A 45 -9.79 -0.11 7.24
CA LEU A 45 -8.70 -0.86 6.64
C LEU A 45 -8.89 -0.98 5.12
N HIS A 46 -10.12 -1.24 4.66
CA HIS A 46 -10.44 -1.31 3.24
C HIS A 46 -10.17 0.02 2.52
N MET A 47 -10.63 1.14 3.08
CA MET A 47 -10.33 2.47 2.51
C MET A 47 -8.83 2.77 2.53
N ALA A 48 -8.13 2.46 3.62
CA ALA A 48 -6.70 2.68 3.74
C ALA A 48 -5.91 1.90 2.68
N ARG A 49 -6.32 0.67 2.37
CA ARG A 49 -5.73 -0.13 1.28
C ARG A 49 -5.94 0.53 -0.08
N ILE A 50 -7.15 0.98 -0.39
CA ILE A 50 -7.45 1.68 -1.65
C ILE A 50 -6.57 2.93 -1.78
N GLN A 51 -6.49 3.73 -0.73
CA GLN A 51 -5.71 4.97 -0.73
C GLN A 51 -4.20 4.71 -0.82
N SER A 52 -3.69 3.69 -0.14
CA SER A 52 -2.28 3.30 -0.23
C SER A 52 -1.91 2.86 -1.64
N THR A 53 -2.76 2.03 -2.27
CA THR A 53 -2.55 1.60 -3.65
C THR A 53 -2.59 2.80 -4.61
N ASP A 54 -3.61 3.66 -4.54
CA ASP A 54 -3.67 4.84 -5.41
C ASP A 54 -2.45 5.75 -5.26
N ALA A 55 -2.11 6.13 -4.03
CA ALA A 55 -1.05 7.08 -3.77
C ALA A 55 0.31 6.55 -4.25
N SER A 56 0.61 5.28 -3.97
CA SER A 56 1.87 4.67 -4.41
C SER A 56 1.94 4.52 -5.93
N ASN A 57 0.90 3.99 -6.57
CA ASN A 57 0.88 3.85 -8.02
C ASN A 57 0.95 5.23 -8.72
N ARG A 58 0.29 6.25 -8.17
CA ARG A 58 0.26 7.60 -8.74
C ARG A 58 1.61 8.32 -8.65
N ILE A 59 2.42 8.07 -7.62
CA ILE A 59 3.81 8.57 -7.53
C ILE A 59 4.64 8.10 -8.74
N GLU A 60 4.37 6.88 -9.22
CA GLU A 60 5.02 6.28 -10.39
C GLU A 60 4.31 6.62 -11.73
N GLY A 61 3.29 7.49 -11.71
CA GLY A 61 2.52 7.86 -12.90
C GLY A 61 1.49 6.83 -13.36
N ILE A 62 1.22 5.79 -12.56
CA ILE A 62 0.26 4.73 -12.85
C ILE A 62 -1.08 5.09 -12.22
N SER A 63 -2.15 5.19 -13.02
CA SER A 63 -3.49 5.48 -12.50
C SER A 63 -4.61 4.92 -13.38
N THR A 64 -5.80 4.81 -12.81
CA THR A 64 -7.07 4.52 -13.50
C THR A 64 -8.18 5.35 -12.85
N THR A 65 -9.42 5.19 -13.28
CA THR A 65 -10.58 5.84 -12.66
C THR A 65 -10.86 5.28 -11.25
N ASP A 66 -11.40 6.10 -10.34
CA ASP A 66 -11.72 5.68 -8.98
C ASP A 66 -12.60 4.42 -8.93
N LYS A 67 -13.59 4.33 -9.81
CA LYS A 67 -14.46 3.15 -9.91
C LYS A 67 -13.69 1.89 -10.27
N ARG A 68 -12.74 1.98 -11.21
CA ARG A 68 -11.88 0.87 -11.62
C ARG A 68 -10.92 0.50 -10.50
N LEU A 69 -10.24 1.48 -9.91
CA LEU A 69 -9.33 1.30 -8.78
C LEU A 69 -10.00 0.55 -7.62
N VAL A 70 -11.16 1.06 -7.15
CA VAL A 70 -11.92 0.41 -6.07
C VAL A 70 -12.31 -1.01 -6.45
N GLY A 71 -12.72 -1.24 -7.70
CA GLY A 71 -13.04 -2.57 -8.21
C GLY A 71 -11.84 -3.52 -8.17
N ILE A 72 -10.66 -3.06 -8.62
CA ILE A 72 -9.43 -3.86 -8.67
C ILE A 72 -8.95 -4.17 -7.26
N VAL A 73 -8.83 -3.17 -6.38
CA VAL A 73 -8.39 -3.35 -4.99
C VAL A 73 -9.34 -4.27 -4.21
N SER A 74 -10.64 -4.24 -4.53
CA SER A 74 -11.65 -5.11 -3.92
C SER A 74 -11.83 -6.47 -4.62
N GLU A 75 -11.00 -6.80 -5.62
CA GLU A 75 -11.07 -8.04 -6.41
C GLU A 75 -12.42 -8.29 -7.11
N LYS A 76 -13.18 -7.22 -7.38
CA LYS A 76 -14.50 -7.29 -8.02
C LYS A 76 -14.43 -7.22 -9.55
N VAL A 77 -13.29 -6.81 -10.10
CA VAL A 77 -13.08 -6.67 -11.54
C VAL A 77 -11.68 -7.15 -11.91
N ALA A 78 -11.56 -7.75 -13.09
CA ALA A 78 -10.26 -8.06 -13.68
C ALA A 78 -9.59 -6.80 -14.24
N PRO A 79 -8.25 -6.68 -14.18
CA PRO A 79 -7.49 -5.67 -14.91
C PRO A 79 -7.75 -5.73 -16.42
N GLN A 80 -7.78 -4.58 -17.09
CA GLN A 80 -8.03 -4.48 -18.53
C GLN A 80 -6.85 -3.92 -19.32
N ASN A 81 -5.89 -3.31 -18.64
CA ASN A 81 -4.73 -2.68 -19.25
C ASN A 81 -3.52 -2.76 -18.32
N ARG A 82 -2.35 -2.39 -18.84
CA ARG A 82 -1.09 -2.45 -18.11
C ARG A 82 -1.11 -1.68 -16.79
N ALA A 83 -1.67 -0.46 -16.77
CA ALA A 83 -1.73 0.33 -15.54
C ALA A 83 -2.56 -0.38 -14.45
N GLU A 84 -3.65 -1.03 -14.85
CA GLU A 84 -4.49 -1.79 -13.93
C GLU A 84 -3.87 -3.11 -13.48
N GLU A 85 -3.07 -3.76 -14.33
CA GLU A 85 -2.26 -4.93 -13.96
C GLU A 85 -1.22 -4.54 -12.90
N GLU A 86 -0.57 -3.39 -13.06
CA GLU A 86 0.41 -2.87 -12.09
C GLU A 86 -0.27 -2.46 -10.75
N ILE A 87 -1.49 -1.90 -10.81
CA ILE A 87 -2.32 -1.63 -9.61
C ILE A 87 -2.70 -2.95 -8.90
N ALA A 88 -3.11 -3.98 -9.65
CA ALA A 88 -3.41 -5.30 -9.10
C ALA A 88 -2.15 -5.96 -8.49
N GLY A 89 -0.99 -5.79 -9.12
CA GLY A 89 0.33 -6.16 -8.61
C GLY A 89 0.60 -5.57 -7.23
N TYR A 90 0.44 -4.25 -7.10
CA TYR A 90 0.65 -3.58 -5.83
C TYR A 90 -0.32 -4.07 -4.76
N ARG A 91 -1.62 -4.22 -5.08
CA ARG A 91 -2.63 -4.79 -4.18
C ARG A 91 -2.20 -6.16 -3.64
N ASP A 92 -1.71 -7.05 -4.49
CA ASP A 92 -1.34 -8.41 -4.10
C ASP A 92 -0.11 -8.45 -3.18
N VAL A 93 0.89 -7.62 -3.46
CA VAL A 93 2.06 -7.44 -2.59
C VAL A 93 1.62 -6.84 -1.25
N LEU A 94 0.77 -5.82 -1.25
CA LEU A 94 0.24 -5.19 -0.05
C LEU A 94 -0.53 -6.21 0.81
N ASN A 95 -1.37 -7.05 0.19
CA ASN A 95 -2.09 -8.14 0.85
C ASN A 95 -1.12 -9.17 1.46
N THR A 96 -0.02 -9.48 0.77
CA THR A 96 1.03 -10.40 1.24
C THR A 96 1.67 -9.90 2.54
N ILE A 97 2.01 -8.60 2.60
CA ILE A 97 2.61 -7.96 3.78
C ILE A 97 1.64 -7.95 4.98
N HIS A 98 0.34 -7.75 4.71
CA HIS A 98 -0.69 -7.66 5.75
C HIS A 98 -1.31 -9.00 6.15
N THR A 99 -0.92 -10.10 5.51
CA THR A 99 -1.39 -11.44 5.90
C THR A 99 -0.44 -12.02 6.97
N PRO A 100 -0.94 -12.43 8.15
CA PRO A 100 -0.13 -12.82 9.30
C PRO A 100 0.62 -14.17 9.17
N THR A 101 0.72 -14.73 7.96
CA THR A 101 1.36 -16.04 7.75
C THR A 101 2.88 -15.93 7.62
N ARG A 102 3.57 -16.75 8.41
CA ARG A 102 5.03 -16.94 8.44
C ARG A 102 5.51 -17.37 7.03
N ARG A 103 6.05 -16.41 6.26
CA ARG A 103 6.44 -16.54 4.84
C ARG A 103 5.26 -16.71 3.88
N ALA A 104 4.49 -15.66 3.66
CA ALA A 104 3.72 -15.54 2.43
C ALA A 104 4.71 -15.39 1.25
N ALA A 105 4.60 -16.25 0.24
CA ALA A 105 5.40 -16.12 -0.98
C ALA A 105 5.01 -14.82 -1.68
N VAL A 106 6.00 -14.01 -2.09
CA VAL A 106 5.73 -12.83 -2.91
C VAL A 106 5.02 -13.31 -4.18
N PRO A 107 3.85 -12.77 -4.52
CA PRO A 107 3.15 -13.17 -5.73
C PRO A 107 4.07 -12.96 -6.93
N PRO A 108 4.09 -13.89 -7.91
CA PRO A 108 4.92 -13.72 -9.08
C PRO A 108 4.55 -12.38 -9.75
N PRO A 109 5.55 -11.65 -10.30
CA PRO A 109 5.24 -10.45 -11.07
C PRO A 109 4.26 -10.84 -12.19
N TYR A 110 3.27 -9.98 -12.43
CA TYR A 110 2.34 -10.18 -13.53
C TYR A 110 3.14 -10.31 -14.83
N GLN A 111 3.13 -11.52 -15.41
CA GLN A 111 3.83 -11.78 -16.65
C GLN A 111 3.09 -11.04 -17.76
N HIS A 112 3.80 -10.15 -18.45
CA HIS A 112 3.28 -9.54 -19.66
C HIS A 112 2.93 -10.64 -20.65
N HIS A 113 1.64 -10.90 -20.83
CA HIS A 113 1.18 -11.60 -22.02
C HIS A 113 1.51 -10.64 -23.17
N ASN A 114 2.60 -10.91 -23.88
CA ASN A 114 2.93 -10.21 -25.11
C ASN A 114 1.75 -10.37 -26.05
N ASN A 115 0.87 -9.38 -26.08
CA ASN A 115 -0.24 -9.31 -27.00
C ASN A 115 0.37 -8.79 -28.32
N PRO A 116 0.50 -9.61 -29.37
CA PRO A 116 1.24 -9.25 -30.58
C PRO A 116 0.56 -8.16 -31.44
N THR A 117 -0.47 -7.48 -30.92
CA THR A 117 -1.30 -6.53 -31.69
C THR A 117 -1.06 -5.06 -31.38
N LYS A 118 0.00 -4.68 -30.63
CA LYS A 118 0.37 -3.26 -30.47
C LYS A 118 1.75 -2.94 -31.05
N ASN A 119 1.93 -3.31 -32.32
CA ASN A 119 2.85 -2.61 -33.21
C ASN A 119 2.03 -1.97 -34.32
N THR A 120 1.42 -0.82 -34.04
CA THR A 120 1.08 0.18 -35.07
C THR A 120 0.88 1.56 -34.44
N CYS A 121 1.64 2.51 -34.99
CA CYS A 121 1.38 3.94 -35.07
C CYS A 121 1.83 4.86 -33.91
N ARG A 122 3.07 5.34 -34.13
CA ARG A 122 3.62 6.71 -34.00
C ARG A 122 3.89 7.30 -32.62
#